data_AF-A0A6J7IDU4-F1
#
_entry.id   AF-A0A6J7IDU4-F1
#
_cell.length_a   1.000
_cell.length_b   1.000
_cell.length_c   1.000
_cell.angle_alpha   90.00
_cell.angle_beta   90.00
_cell.angle_gamma   90.00
#
_symmetry.space_group_name_H-M   'P 1'
#
loop_
_entity.id
_entity.type
_entity.pdbx_description
1 polymer ?
#
loop_
_entity_poly.entity_id
_entity_poly.type
_entity_poly.pdbx_seq_one_letter_code
_entity_poly.pdbx_strand_id
1 'polypeptide(L)'
;MFLFEDIVVVDDRSMQLVLREVAAADLASALKGVRDDVRDKVMRNLSERAALDLQDEIELLGPVRAAAVGEAQARVVAVLRTMEESGQITIDRGGDDDLIA
;
A
#
# COMPACT_ATOMS: atom_id res chain seq x y z
N MET A 1 12.97 4.90 7.80
CA MET A 1 11.53 5.17 7.97
C MET A 1 10.83 4.58 6.75
N PHE A 2 9.86 3.67 6.93
CA PHE A 2 9.10 3.08 5.83
C PHE A 2 8.05 4.08 5.30
N LEU A 3 8.10 4.37 4.01
CA LEU A 3 7.21 5.25 3.25
C LEU A 3 6.20 4.43 2.44
N PHE A 4 5.13 5.07 1.95
CA PHE A 4 4.15 4.39 1.10
C PHE A 4 4.77 3.87 -0.21
N GLU A 5 5.74 4.59 -0.77
CA GLU A 5 6.45 4.18 -1.98
C GLU A 5 7.28 2.89 -1.79
N ASP A 6 7.60 2.52 -0.55
CA ASP A 6 8.40 1.33 -0.22
C ASP A 6 7.56 0.04 -0.28
N ILE A 7 6.24 0.11 -0.49
CA ILE A 7 5.40 -1.10 -0.59
C ILE A 7 5.82 -2.03 -1.75
N VAL A 8 6.57 -1.52 -2.72
CA VAL A 8 7.13 -2.30 -3.83
C VAL A 8 8.03 -3.44 -3.36
N VAL A 9 8.71 -3.29 -2.21
CA VAL A 9 9.60 -4.33 -1.65
C VAL A 9 8.88 -5.32 -0.74
N VAL A 10 7.63 -5.05 -0.35
CA VAL A 10 6.82 -5.97 0.47
C VAL A 10 6.50 -7.21 -0.36
N ASP A 11 6.58 -8.41 0.19
CA ASP A 11 6.22 -9.62 -0.57
C ASP A 11 4.70 -9.65 -0.89
N ASP A 12 4.32 -10.41 -1.91
CA ASP A 12 2.93 -10.43 -2.39
C ASP A 12 1.93 -10.95 -1.34
N ARG A 13 2.34 -11.92 -0.51
CA ARG A 13 1.46 -12.47 0.53
C ARG A 13 1.19 -11.43 1.61
N SER A 14 2.23 -10.73 2.08
CA SER A 14 2.08 -9.63 3.03
C SER A 14 1.25 -8.49 2.45
N MET A 15 1.48 -8.12 1.18
CA MET A 15 0.70 -7.08 0.50
C MET A 15 -0.79 -7.43 0.44
N GLN A 16 -1.12 -8.67 0.07
CA GLN A 16 -2.52 -9.14 0.03
C GLN A 16 -3.20 -9.09 1.39
N LEU A 17 -2.47 -9.37 2.48
CA LEU A 17 -3.00 -9.26 3.84
C LEU A 17 -3.27 -7.79 4.21
N VAL A 18 -2.32 -6.90 3.94
CA VAL A 18 -2.48 -5.45 4.18
C VAL A 18 -3.68 -4.89 3.41
N LEU A 19 -3.81 -5.22 2.12
CA LEU A 19 -4.89 -4.71 1.27
C LEU A 19 -6.29 -5.11 1.75
N ARG A 20 -6.44 -6.19 2.53
CA ARG A 20 -7.73 -6.60 3.11
C ARG A 20 -8.14 -5.75 4.31
N GLU A 21 -7.18 -5.15 4.99
CA GLU A 21 -7.40 -4.33 6.20
C GLU A 21 -7.54 -2.83 5.85
N VAL A 22 -7.31 -2.44 4.60
CA VAL A 22 -7.41 -1.05 4.13
C VAL A 22 -8.77 -0.80 3.47
N ALA A 23 -9.42 0.30 3.84
CA ALA A 23 -10.67 0.72 3.18
C ALA A 23 -10.44 1.14 1.72
N ALA A 24 -11.35 0.77 0.82
CA ALA A 24 -11.23 1.06 -0.61
C ALA A 24 -11.06 2.57 -0.91
N ALA A 25 -11.80 3.44 -0.23
CA ALA A 25 -11.68 4.89 -0.39
C ALA A 25 -10.29 5.44 0.02
N ASP A 26 -9.69 4.87 1.08
CA ASP A 26 -8.34 5.22 1.50
C ASP A 26 -7.31 4.75 0.48
N LEU A 27 -7.44 3.52 -0.01
CA LEU A 27 -6.55 2.98 -1.03
C LEU A 27 -6.65 3.78 -2.35
N ALA A 28 -7.87 4.15 -2.76
CA ALA A 28 -8.11 4.94 -3.95
C ALA A 28 -7.46 6.33 -3.84
N SER A 29 -7.61 7.01 -2.70
CA SER A 29 -6.95 8.29 -2.44
C SER A 29 -5.42 8.14 -2.39
N ALA A 30 -4.90 7.09 -1.75
CA ALA A 30 -3.47 6.85 -1.60
C ALA A 30 -2.75 6.59 -2.94
N LEU A 31 -3.46 6.03 -3.93
CA LEU A 31 -2.94 5.73 -5.27
C LEU A 31 -2.99 6.91 -6.25
N LYS A 32 -3.44 8.10 -5.83
CA LYS A 32 -3.47 9.28 -6.72
C LYS A 32 -2.06 9.86 -6.85
N GLY A 33 -1.52 9.86 -8.07
CA GLY A 33 -0.22 10.46 -8.38
C GLY A 33 1.00 9.63 -7.94
N VAL A 34 0.80 8.36 -7.57
CA VAL A 34 1.90 7.42 -7.27
C VAL A 34 2.59 6.96 -8.54
N ARG A 35 3.81 6.44 -8.39
CA ARG A 35 4.57 5.82 -9.49
C ARG A 35 3.87 4.55 -10.00
N ASP A 36 4.12 4.20 -11.26
CA ASP A 36 3.48 3.05 -11.91
C ASP A 36 3.81 1.73 -11.22
N ASP A 37 5.05 1.56 -10.72
CA ASP A 37 5.47 0.37 -9.98
C ASP A 37 4.68 0.15 -8.68
N VAL A 38 4.39 1.23 -7.94
CA VAL A 38 3.55 1.21 -6.75
C VAL A 38 2.10 0.87 -7.10
N ARG A 39 1.56 1.48 -8.16
CA ARG A 39 0.21 1.17 -8.67
C ARG A 39 0.12 -0.30 -9.06
N ASP A 40 1.06 -0.79 -9.85
CA ASP A 40 1.09 -2.17 -10.34
C ASP A 40 1.23 -3.16 -9.19
N LYS A 41 2.05 -2.84 -8.18
CA LYS A 41 2.20 -3.65 -6.97
C LYS A 41 0.87 -3.84 -6.24
N VAL A 42 0.07 -2.79 -6.11
CA VAL A 42 -1.25 -2.88 -5.48
C VAL A 42 -2.22 -3.64 -6.38
N MET A 43 -2.34 -3.25 -7.64
CA MET A 43 -3.30 -3.84 -8.58
C MET A 43 -3.08 -5.34 -8.77
N ARG A 44 -1.83 -5.80 -8.88
CA ARG A 44 -1.51 -7.23 -9.05
C ARG A 44 -1.77 -8.08 -7.81
N ASN A 45 -1.92 -7.45 -6.64
CA ASN A 45 -2.20 -8.11 -5.36
C ASN A 45 -3.68 -8.01 -4.94
N LEU A 46 -4.53 -7.47 -5.81
CA LEU A 46 -5.99 -7.52 -5.66
C LEU A 46 -6.56 -8.66 -6.50
N SER A 47 -7.77 -9.11 -6.14
CA SER A 47 -8.56 -9.91 -7.07
C SER A 47 -9.02 -9.04 -8.24
N GLU A 48 -9.31 -9.65 -9.39
CA GLU A 48 -9.78 -8.93 -10.59
C GLU A 48 -10.98 -8.02 -10.28
N ARG A 49 -11.95 -8.53 -9.50
CA ARG A 49 -13.09 -7.74 -9.04
C ARG A 49 -12.67 -6.56 -8.15
N ALA A 50 -11.81 -6.79 -7.16
CA ALA A 50 -11.40 -5.72 -6.25
C ALA A 50 -10.54 -4.66 -6.96
N ALA A 51 -9.76 -5.05 -7.98
CA ALA A 51 -9.01 -4.13 -8.82
C ALA A 51 -9.96 -3.26 -9.67
N LEU A 52 -11.02 -3.83 -10.24
CA LEU A 52 -12.06 -3.07 -10.96
C LEU A 52 -12.78 -2.10 -10.02
N ASP A 53 -13.26 -2.57 -8.87
CA ASP A 53 -13.94 -1.73 -7.87
C ASP A 53 -13.04 -0.56 -7.40
N LEU A 54 -11.74 -0.81 -7.24
CA LEU A 54 -10.76 0.22 -6.88
C LEU A 54 -10.52 1.23 -8.00
N GLN A 55 -10.48 0.78 -9.26
CA GLN A 55 -10.34 1.68 -10.42
C GLN A 55 -11.54 2.62 -10.52
N ASP A 56 -12.75 2.08 -10.39
CA ASP A 56 -13.99 2.87 -10.39
C ASP A 56 -14.00 3.89 -9.25
N GLU A 57 -13.55 3.51 -8.04
CA GLU A 57 -13.43 4.42 -6.89
C GLU A 57 -12.41 5.55 -7.13
N ILE A 58 -11.27 5.24 -7.77
CA ILE A 58 -10.25 6.24 -8.12
C ILE A 58 -10.78 7.27 -9.12
N GLU A 59 -11.61 6.83 -10.07
CA GLU A 59 -12.29 7.70 -11.04
C GLU A 59 -13.34 8.57 -10.35
N LEU A 60 -14.15 7.96 -9.47
CA LEU A 60 -15.21 8.64 -8.72
C LEU A 60 -14.67 9.76 -7.82
N LEU A 61 -13.51 9.54 -7.17
CA LEU A 61 -12.87 10.55 -6.31
C LEU A 61 -12.51 11.85 -7.04
N GLY A 62 -12.30 11.82 -8.35
CA GLY A 62 -11.92 13.00 -9.12
C GLY A 62 -10.61 13.65 -8.62
N PRO A 63 -10.47 14.99 -8.70
CA PRO A 63 -9.31 15.71 -8.17
C PRO A 63 -9.30 15.74 -6.64
N VAL A 64 -8.21 15.28 -6.03
CA VAL A 64 -8.01 15.27 -4.57
C VAL A 64 -6.86 16.20 -4.17
N ARG A 65 -6.91 16.73 -2.93
CA ARG A 65 -5.83 17.55 -2.38
C ARG A 65 -4.64 16.68 -1.99
N ALA A 66 -3.42 17.15 -2.26
CA ALA A 66 -2.19 16.44 -1.89
C ALA A 66 -2.12 16.08 -0.38
N ALA A 67 -2.66 16.94 0.50
CA ALA A 67 -2.75 16.63 1.93
C ALA A 67 -3.61 15.38 2.22
N ALA A 68 -4.75 15.24 1.56
CA ALA A 68 -5.64 14.09 1.73
C ALA A 68 -5.00 12.80 1.18
N VAL A 69 -4.21 12.90 0.11
CA VAL A 69 -3.41 11.78 -0.42
C VAL A 69 -2.37 11.35 0.62
N GLY A 70 -1.62 12.30 1.19
CA GLY A 70 -0.61 12.02 2.22
C GLY A 70 -1.21 11.39 3.48
N GLU A 71 -2.39 11.85 3.92
CA GLU A 71 -3.10 11.24 5.05
C GLU A 71 -3.55 9.80 4.75
N ALA A 72 -4.06 9.54 3.54
CA ALA A 72 -4.45 8.20 3.13
C ALA A 72 -3.24 7.26 3.04
N GLN A 73 -2.14 7.72 2.46
CA GLN A 73 -0.87 6.99 2.44
C GLN A 73 -0.36 6.67 3.85
N ALA A 74 -0.44 7.63 4.77
CA ALA A 74 -0.07 7.43 6.17
C ALA A 74 -0.95 6.37 6.86
N ARG A 75 -2.26 6.34 6.57
CA ARG A 75 -3.16 5.29 7.09
C ARG A 75 -2.77 3.90 6.58
N VAL A 76 -2.45 3.75 5.29
CA VAL A 76 -2.00 2.46 4.74
C VAL A 76 -0.69 2.00 5.41
N VAL A 77 0.28 2.91 5.56
CA VAL A 77 1.55 2.61 6.24
C VAL A 77 1.33 2.24 7.71
N ALA A 78 0.37 2.88 8.39
CA ALA A 78 0.04 2.55 9.79
C ALA A 78 -0.55 1.14 9.93
N VAL A 79 -1.43 0.72 9.00
CA VAL A 79 -1.95 -0.66 8.96
C VAL A 79 -0.80 -1.65 8.79
N LEU A 80 0.05 -1.41 7.78
CA LEU A 80 1.20 -2.26 7.50
C LEU A 80 2.15 -2.39 8.70
N ARG A 81 2.45 -1.29 9.41
CA ARG A 81 3.27 -1.31 10.63
C ARG A 81 2.61 -2.10 11.76
N THR A 82 1.30 -1.91 11.95
CA THR A 82 0.54 -2.64 12.98
C THR A 82 0.59 -4.15 12.72
N MET A 83 0.44 -4.55 11.45
CA MET A 83 0.52 -5.96 11.05
C MET A 83 1.95 -6.51 11.22
N GLU A 84 2.99 -5.74 10.90
CA GLU A 84 4.39 -6.11 11.11
C GLU A 84 4.70 -6.30 12.61
N GLU A 85 4.30 -5.34 13.45
CA GLU A 85 4.49 -5.38 14.91
C GLU A 85 3.77 -6.56 15.56
N SER A 86 2.61 -6.95 15.02
CA SER A 86 1.86 -8.15 15.47
C SER A 86 2.42 -9.48 14.94
N GLY A 87 3.42 -9.43 14.05
CA GLY A 87 4.01 -10.61 13.41
C GLY A 87 3.12 -11.27 12.34
N GLN A 88 2.04 -10.60 11.91
CA GLN A 88 1.15 -11.09 10.85
C GLN A 88 1.80 -11.03 9.47
N ILE A 89 2.69 -10.06 9.26
CA ILE A 89 3.47 -9.89 8.04
C ILE A 89 4.94 -9.70 8.38
N THR A 90 5.79 -9.91 7.38
CA THR A 90 7.22 -9.59 7.48
C THR A 90 7.59 -8.74 6.28
N ILE A 91 8.35 -7.67 6.53
CA ILE A 91 8.77 -6.76 5.49
C ILE A 91 10.28 -6.88 5.37
N ASP A 92 10.72 -7.56 4.32
CA ASP A 92 12.13 -7.59 3.97
C ASP A 92 12.48 -6.23 3.36
N ARG A 93 12.97 -5.33 4.21
CA ARG A 93 13.56 -4.06 3.78
C ARG A 93 14.93 -4.39 3.22
N GLY A 94 14.95 -4.92 2.00
CA GLY A 94 16.11 -5.55 1.37
C GLY A 94 17.44 -4.94 1.83
N GLY A 95 18.13 -5.68 2.69
CA GLY A 95 19.51 -5.48 3.14
C GLY A 95 19.92 -4.03 3.44
N ASP A 96 19.51 -3.51 4.60
CA ASP A 96 20.25 -2.43 5.27
C ASP A 96 20.45 -2.75 6.77
N ASP A 97 20.61 -4.04 7.06
CA ASP A 97 21.35 -4.52 8.23
C ASP A 97 22.39 -5.52 7.70
N ASP A 98 23.55 -4.98 7.36
CA ASP A 98 24.81 -5.72 7.35
C ASP A 98 24.94 -6.44 8.71
N LEU A 99 24.49 -7.68 8.77
CA LEU A 99 24.95 -8.64 9.77
C LEU A 99 26.41 -8.96 9.41
N ILE A 100 27.33 -8.12 9.88
CA ILE A 100 28.75 -8.43 9.95
C ILE A 100 28.92 -9.45 11.09
N ALA A 101 29.38 -10.65 10.74
CA ALA A 101 30.00 -11.59 11.67
C ALA A 101 31.52 -11.35 11.72
#